data_AF-A0A9E0QEM9-F1
#
_entry.id   AF-A0A9E0QEM9-F1
#
_cell.length_a   1.000
_cell.length_b   1.000
_cell.length_c   1.000
_cell.angle_alpha   90.00
_cell.angle_beta   90.00
_cell.angle_gamma   90.00
#
_symmetry.space_group_name_H-M   'P 1'
#
loop_
_entity.id
_entity.type
_entity.pdbx_description
1 polymer ?
#
loop_
_entity_poly.entity_id
_entity_poly.type
_entity_poly.pdbx_seq_one_letter_code
_entity_poly.pdbx_strand_id
1 'polypeptide(L)'
;MNLYLVGGAVRDKLLGYPFTEKDWVVVGATPEEMIEQGFRQVGSDFPVFLHPKTKEEHALARTERKSGAGYKGFQCFSDTSVTLEEDLSRRDLTINAIAEDADGNLTDPYGGRQDLADKILRHVSDAFVEDPLRVLRVARFAARYHHLGFTIAPETLALMAEIAASGELQHLTPERVWVETDRALGEQSPRTYIEVLRQCDALKVLFPEVDQLFGVPQRADFHPEVDTGIHVLMALDQAAILDKDPAARFAVLVHDLGKGITPEDVLPKHSGHEERGVQLVNTLCDRLKAPNRYRELAVGVTRYHLLSHKAPYLRPVTILKLLKGIGALRQPGKLAQFIRCCEADARGRLGFED
;
A
#
# COMPACT_ATOMS: atom_id res chain seq x y z
N MET A 1 33.45 12.84 -4.04
CA MET A 1 32.07 12.38 -4.32
C MET A 1 32.09 10.91 -4.68
N ASN A 2 31.54 10.06 -3.82
CA ASN A 2 31.36 8.63 -4.10
C ASN A 2 29.88 8.37 -4.37
N LEU A 3 29.58 7.66 -5.46
CA LEU A 3 28.22 7.32 -5.89
C LEU A 3 27.96 5.84 -5.66
N TYR A 4 26.85 5.54 -4.99
CA TYR A 4 26.40 4.18 -4.74
C TYR A 4 24.97 4.00 -5.23
N LEU A 5 24.72 2.97 -6.04
CA LEU A 5 23.37 2.53 -6.34
C LEU A 5 22.83 1.82 -5.10
N VAL A 6 21.60 2.11 -4.69
CA VAL A 6 21.05 1.61 -3.41
C VAL A 6 19.59 1.21 -3.55
N GLY A 7 19.06 0.52 -2.53
CA GLY A 7 17.62 0.32 -2.38
C GLY A 7 17.02 -0.63 -3.41
N GLY A 8 15.94 -0.17 -4.06
CA GLY A 8 15.11 -1.03 -4.89
C GLY A 8 15.84 -1.64 -6.08
N ALA A 9 16.72 -0.87 -6.73
CA ALA A 9 17.47 -1.32 -7.89
C ALA A 9 18.44 -2.47 -7.54
N VAL A 10 19.20 -2.34 -6.45
CA VAL A 10 20.16 -3.37 -6.02
C VAL A 10 19.44 -4.63 -5.58
N ARG A 11 18.41 -4.49 -4.73
CA ARG A 11 17.58 -5.60 -4.27
C ARG A 11 16.95 -6.38 -5.42
N ASP A 12 16.26 -5.66 -6.31
CA ASP A 12 15.52 -6.30 -7.40
C ASP A 12 16.48 -6.90 -8.44
N LYS A 13 17.65 -6.28 -8.67
CA LYS A 13 18.74 -6.88 -9.47
C LYS A 13 19.23 -8.19 -8.88
N LEU A 14 19.50 -8.24 -7.56
CA LEU A 14 19.96 -9.45 -6.87
C LEU A 14 18.89 -10.55 -6.86
N LEU A 15 17.62 -10.17 -6.80
CA LEU A 15 16.47 -11.09 -6.84
C LEU A 15 16.13 -11.58 -8.26
N GLY A 16 16.71 -10.96 -9.30
CA GLY A 16 16.31 -11.19 -10.69
C GLY A 16 14.89 -10.68 -11.00
N TYR A 17 14.42 -9.69 -10.26
CA TYR A 17 13.08 -9.11 -10.36
C TYR A 17 13.10 -7.81 -11.20
N PRO A 18 12.05 -7.50 -11.97
CA PRO A 18 12.02 -6.28 -12.78
C PRO A 18 12.07 -5.01 -11.92
N PHE A 19 12.93 -4.07 -12.32
CA PHE A 19 13.01 -2.72 -11.75
C PHE A 19 13.26 -1.69 -12.84
N THR A 20 12.79 -0.47 -12.60
CA THR A 20 12.92 0.67 -13.53
C THR A 20 13.54 1.89 -12.87
N GLU A 21 13.33 2.05 -11.57
CA GLU A 21 13.84 3.17 -10.78
C GLU A 21 15.24 2.85 -10.25
N LYS A 22 16.13 3.84 -10.29
CA LYS A 22 17.48 3.77 -9.74
C LYS A 22 17.69 4.93 -8.79
N ASP A 23 17.91 4.58 -7.52
CA ASP A 23 18.20 5.52 -6.47
C ASP A 23 19.69 5.50 -6.19
N TRP A 24 20.31 6.67 -6.18
CA TRP A 24 21.72 6.83 -5.90
C TRP A 24 21.94 7.57 -4.58
N VAL A 25 22.87 7.09 -3.77
CA VAL A 25 23.38 7.80 -2.59
C VAL A 25 24.74 8.39 -2.92
N VAL A 26 24.90 9.65 -2.54
CA VAL A 26 26.12 10.43 -2.75
C VAL A 26 26.77 10.67 -1.39
N VAL A 27 27.98 10.14 -1.21
CA VAL A 27 28.77 10.28 0.03
C VAL A 27 29.94 11.24 -0.20
N GLY A 28 30.19 12.11 0.78
CA GLY A 28 31.31 13.07 0.74
C GLY A 28 31.15 14.12 -0.35
N ALA A 29 29.95 14.69 -0.49
CA ALA A 29 29.65 15.84 -1.33
C ALA A 29 28.68 16.79 -0.63
N THR A 30 28.76 18.06 -0.98
CA THR A 30 27.87 19.14 -0.50
C THR A 30 26.79 19.47 -1.54
N PRO A 31 25.66 20.08 -1.13
CA PRO A 31 24.64 20.59 -2.05
C PRO A 31 25.21 21.52 -3.12
N GLU A 32 26.14 22.40 -2.75
CA GLU A 32 26.79 23.35 -3.64
C GLU A 32 27.59 22.62 -4.74
N GLU A 33 28.39 21.62 -4.37
CA GLU A 33 29.14 20.80 -5.33
C GLU A 33 28.22 20.03 -6.29
N MET A 34 27.06 19.55 -5.82
CA MET A 34 26.06 18.90 -6.67
C MET A 34 25.48 19.89 -7.71
N ILE A 35 25.14 21.10 -7.28
CA ILE A 35 24.60 22.15 -8.16
C ILE A 35 25.65 22.61 -9.18
N GLU A 36 26.90 22.78 -8.75
CA GLU A 36 28.03 23.12 -9.65
C GLU A 36 28.24 22.06 -10.74
N GLN A 37 27.99 20.79 -10.43
CA GLN A 37 28.03 19.68 -11.39
C GLN A 37 26.78 19.59 -12.28
N GLY A 38 25.84 20.53 -12.14
CA GLY A 38 24.64 20.64 -12.97
C GLY A 38 23.46 19.77 -12.51
N PHE A 39 23.53 19.21 -11.29
CA PHE A 39 22.37 18.55 -10.71
C PHE A 39 21.28 19.56 -10.33
N ARG A 40 20.03 19.13 -10.42
CA ARG A 40 18.88 19.97 -10.04
C ARG A 40 18.24 19.47 -8.76
N GLN A 41 18.25 20.29 -7.72
CA GLN A 41 17.57 19.96 -6.46
C GLN A 41 16.06 19.81 -6.66
N VAL A 42 15.47 18.80 -6.01
CA VAL A 42 14.04 18.52 -5.99
C VAL A 42 13.58 18.37 -4.54
N GLY A 43 12.51 19.10 -4.20
CA GLY A 43 12.02 19.20 -2.82
C GLY A 43 12.79 20.23 -2.00
N SER A 44 12.12 20.82 -1.01
CA SER A 44 12.71 21.80 -0.09
C SER A 44 13.33 21.16 1.15
N ASP A 45 12.83 20.00 1.55
CA ASP A 45 13.06 19.44 2.89
C ASP A 45 14.15 18.36 2.91
N PHE A 46 14.52 17.81 1.75
CA PHE A 46 15.54 16.79 1.60
C PHE A 46 16.49 17.12 0.45
N PRO A 47 17.81 16.90 0.62
CA PRO A 47 18.81 17.14 -0.43
C PRO A 47 18.79 16.01 -1.48
N VAL A 48 17.69 15.91 -2.22
CA VAL A 48 17.54 15.02 -3.38
C VAL A 48 17.75 15.83 -4.65
N PHE A 49 18.53 15.27 -5.57
CA PHE A 49 18.98 15.93 -6.79
C PHE A 49 18.71 15.06 -8.00
N LEU A 50 18.25 15.65 -9.11
CA LEU A 50 18.12 14.96 -10.39
C LEU A 50 19.40 15.11 -11.21
N HIS A 51 19.93 14.00 -11.69
CA HIS A 51 21.09 14.00 -12.58
C HIS A 51 20.77 14.73 -13.90
N PRO A 52 21.66 15.60 -14.42
CA PRO A 52 21.36 16.49 -15.54
C PRO A 52 20.91 15.76 -16.82
N LYS A 53 21.49 14.59 -17.10
CA LYS A 53 21.26 13.82 -18.34
C LYS A 53 20.20 12.73 -18.16
N THR A 54 20.34 11.91 -17.13
CA THR A 54 19.52 10.70 -16.93
C THR A 54 18.22 11.00 -16.20
N LYS A 55 18.15 12.12 -15.45
CA LYS A 55 17.06 12.46 -14.54
C LYS A 55 16.85 11.41 -13.42
N GLU A 56 17.84 10.58 -13.14
CA GLU A 56 17.84 9.68 -11.99
C GLU A 56 18.00 10.47 -10.67
N GLU A 57 17.49 9.92 -9.58
CA GLU A 57 17.50 10.56 -8.25
C GLU A 57 18.82 10.26 -7.51
N HIS A 58 19.47 11.32 -7.03
CA HIS A 58 20.70 11.28 -6.25
C HIS A 58 20.47 12.00 -4.93
N ALA A 59 20.45 11.25 -3.83
CA ALA A 59 20.33 11.80 -2.48
C ALA A 59 21.70 11.93 -1.82
N LEU A 60 21.98 13.06 -1.18
CA LEU A 60 23.15 13.15 -0.29
C LEU A 60 22.93 12.26 0.94
N ALA A 61 24.00 11.57 1.37
CA ALA A 61 24.00 10.80 2.60
C ALA A 61 23.64 11.69 3.79
N ARG A 62 22.81 11.15 4.71
CA ARG A 62 22.25 11.95 5.80
C ARG A 62 22.13 11.19 7.11
N THR A 63 22.14 11.96 8.20
CA THR A 63 21.59 11.53 9.48
C THR A 63 20.31 12.31 9.78
N GLU A 64 19.32 11.62 10.35
CA GLU A 64 18.06 12.23 10.75
C GLU A 64 17.99 12.24 12.29
N ARG A 65 17.54 13.34 12.88
CA ARG A 65 17.20 13.40 14.31
C ARG A 65 15.76 13.85 14.48
N LYS A 66 14.95 13.02 15.14
CA LYS A 66 13.57 13.36 15.54
C LYS A 66 13.62 14.45 16.61
N SER A 67 12.97 15.58 16.35
CA SER A 67 12.92 16.80 17.17
C SER A 67 11.50 17.15 17.64
N GLY A 68 10.55 16.22 17.53
CA GLY A 68 9.19 16.37 18.05
C GLY A 68 8.28 15.18 17.71
N ALA A 69 7.02 15.24 18.16
CA ALA A 69 5.97 14.32 17.73
C ALA A 69 5.47 14.69 16.32
N GLY A 70 5.22 13.68 15.48
CA GLY A 70 4.79 13.87 14.09
C GLY A 70 5.89 14.27 13.09
N TYR A 71 5.53 14.30 11.79
CA TYR A 71 6.47 14.42 10.66
C TYR A 71 7.29 15.72 10.61
N LYS A 72 6.80 16.82 11.19
CA LYS A 72 7.56 18.10 11.22
C LYS A 72 8.76 18.09 12.18
N GLY A 73 9.07 16.94 12.78
CA GLY A 73 10.18 16.77 13.71
C GLY A 73 11.51 16.35 13.08
N PHE A 74 11.64 16.03 11.79
CA PHE A 74 12.94 15.54 11.28
C PHE A 74 13.85 16.71 10.86
N GLN A 75 14.93 16.93 11.61
CA GLN A 75 16.05 17.73 11.11
C GLN A 75 17.02 16.80 10.39
N CYS A 76 17.15 17.00 9.08
CA CYS A 76 18.10 16.29 8.24
C CYS A 76 19.46 17.00 8.33
N PHE A 77 20.48 16.29 8.80
CA PHE A 77 21.86 16.76 8.77
C PHE A 77 22.59 15.98 7.66
N SER A 78 22.77 16.62 6.52
CA SER A 78 23.64 16.16 5.44
C SER A 78 25.00 16.85 5.61
N ASP A 79 25.90 16.19 6.32
CA ASP A 79 27.28 16.63 6.49
C ASP A 79 28.21 15.70 5.70
N THR A 80 29.34 16.20 5.22
CA THR A 80 30.32 15.40 4.48
C THR A 80 30.94 14.28 5.31
N SER A 81 30.79 14.34 6.64
CA SER A 81 31.19 13.29 7.59
C SER A 81 30.24 12.09 7.66
N VAL A 82 29.02 12.18 7.11
CA VAL A 82 28.07 11.06 7.14
C VAL A 82 28.58 9.91 6.27
N THR A 83 28.75 8.75 6.88
CA THR A 83 29.21 7.54 6.21
C THR A 83 28.09 6.84 5.46
N LEU A 84 28.45 6.01 4.48
CA LEU A 84 27.48 5.14 3.79
C LEU A 84 26.72 4.23 4.78
N GLU A 85 27.42 3.69 5.77
CA GLU A 85 26.84 2.78 6.77
C GLU A 85 25.79 3.47 7.64
N GLU A 86 26.02 4.73 8.03
CA GLU A 86 25.05 5.54 8.77
C GLU A 86 23.80 5.88 7.93
N ASP A 87 23.95 6.17 6.62
CA ASP A 87 22.82 6.35 5.72
C ASP A 87 22.00 5.06 5.58
N LEU A 88 22.68 3.93 5.33
CA LEU A 88 22.05 2.62 5.20
C LEU A 88 21.31 2.23 6.49
N SER A 89 21.81 2.62 7.67
CA SER A 89 21.18 2.37 8.98
C SER A 89 19.76 2.93 9.09
N ARG A 90 19.48 4.04 8.38
CA ARG A 90 18.22 4.78 8.44
C ARG A 90 17.17 4.20 7.52
N ARG A 91 17.49 3.19 6.72
CA ARG A 91 16.53 2.57 5.79
C ARG A 91 15.54 1.68 6.52
N ASP A 92 14.46 1.36 5.83
CA ASP A 92 13.34 0.59 6.39
C ASP A 92 13.69 -0.88 6.55
N LEU A 93 14.18 -1.54 5.49
CA LEU A 93 14.46 -2.97 5.45
C LEU A 93 15.92 -3.27 5.09
N THR A 94 16.47 -4.34 5.66
CA THR A 94 17.84 -4.82 5.39
C THR A 94 18.07 -5.06 3.90
N ILE A 95 17.10 -5.65 3.21
CA ILE A 95 17.16 -5.88 1.76
C ILE A 95 17.22 -4.58 0.94
N ASN A 96 16.83 -3.43 1.51
CA ASN A 96 16.93 -2.11 0.89
C ASN A 96 18.20 -1.36 1.32
N ALA A 97 18.95 -1.91 2.28
CA ALA A 97 20.16 -1.35 2.87
C ALA A 97 21.44 -1.97 2.27
N ILE A 98 21.37 -2.36 0.99
CA ILE A 98 22.50 -2.85 0.20
C ILE A 98 22.90 -1.74 -0.79
N ALA A 99 24.20 -1.46 -0.85
CA ALA A 99 24.77 -0.48 -1.77
C ALA A 99 25.70 -1.16 -2.78
N GLU A 100 25.68 -0.72 -4.03
CA GLU A 100 26.57 -1.16 -5.12
C GLU A 100 27.38 0.03 -5.62
N ASP A 101 28.71 -0.11 -5.69
CA ASP A 101 29.59 0.93 -6.25
C ASP A 101 29.67 0.85 -7.80
N ALA A 102 30.43 1.77 -8.41
CA ALA A 102 30.60 1.83 -9.86
C ALA A 102 31.32 0.61 -10.46
N ASP A 103 32.11 -0.10 -9.65
CA ASP A 103 32.85 -1.31 -10.04
C ASP A 103 32.02 -2.59 -9.83
N GLY A 104 30.81 -2.45 -9.24
CA GLY A 104 29.90 -3.56 -8.95
C GLY A 104 30.15 -4.24 -7.60
N ASN A 105 30.99 -3.67 -6.73
CA ASN A 105 31.19 -4.21 -5.38
C ASN A 105 30.00 -3.86 -4.49
N LEU A 106 29.56 -4.83 -3.68
CA LEU A 106 28.42 -4.68 -2.79
C LEU A 106 28.88 -4.38 -1.36
N THR A 107 28.29 -3.35 -0.76
CA THR A 107 28.39 -3.02 0.66
C THR A 107 27.06 -3.36 1.34
N ASP A 108 27.10 -4.29 2.31
CA ASP A 108 25.93 -4.82 3.02
C ASP A 108 26.22 -4.99 4.53
N PRO A 109 26.26 -3.90 5.31
CA PRO A 109 26.60 -3.96 6.73
C PRO A 109 25.49 -4.60 7.59
N TYR A 110 24.25 -4.66 7.10
CA TYR A 110 23.07 -5.11 7.86
C TYR A 110 22.54 -6.49 7.43
N GLY A 111 23.28 -7.23 6.58
CA GLY A 111 22.94 -8.59 6.20
C GLY A 111 21.74 -8.72 5.25
N GLY A 112 21.44 -7.67 4.47
CA GLY A 112 20.34 -7.64 3.51
C GLY A 112 20.44 -8.73 2.43
N ARG A 113 21.65 -9.16 2.05
CA ARG A 113 21.84 -10.27 1.10
C ARG A 113 21.38 -11.60 1.66
N GLN A 114 21.62 -11.83 2.95
CA GLN A 114 21.20 -13.05 3.64
C GLN A 114 19.68 -13.05 3.79
N ASP A 115 19.09 -11.95 4.26
CA ASP A 115 17.63 -11.82 4.35
C ASP A 115 16.95 -11.92 2.97
N LEU A 116 17.58 -11.42 1.90
CA LEU A 116 17.06 -11.59 0.54
C LEU A 116 17.07 -13.06 0.09
N ALA A 117 18.12 -13.81 0.43
CA ALA A 117 18.23 -15.23 0.14
C ALA A 117 17.21 -16.07 0.95
N ASP A 118 17.03 -15.72 2.22
CA ASP A 118 16.09 -16.36 3.14
C ASP A 118 14.63 -15.89 2.93
N LYS A 119 14.43 -14.89 2.07
CA LYS A 119 13.14 -14.25 1.77
C LYS A 119 12.49 -13.65 3.01
N ILE A 120 13.26 -12.87 3.75
CA ILE A 120 12.84 -12.23 5.00
C ILE A 120 12.80 -10.71 4.81
N LEU A 121 11.71 -10.10 5.25
CA LEU A 121 11.58 -8.65 5.42
C LEU A 121 11.92 -8.30 6.87
N ARG A 122 13.15 -7.82 7.09
CA ARG A 122 13.67 -7.44 8.41
C ARG A 122 13.99 -5.94 8.47
N HIS A 123 13.64 -5.29 9.58
CA HIS A 123 14.04 -3.91 9.82
C HIS A 123 15.56 -3.77 9.96
N VAL A 124 16.10 -2.61 9.59
CA VAL A 124 17.56 -2.38 9.60
C VAL A 124 18.12 -2.15 11.01
N SER A 125 17.49 -1.25 11.76
CA SER A 125 18.02 -0.76 13.04
C SER A 125 16.90 -0.23 13.94
N ASP A 126 17.26 0.12 15.18
CA ASP A 126 16.36 0.74 16.16
C ASP A 126 15.73 2.06 15.66
N ALA A 127 16.31 2.71 14.65
CA ALA A 127 15.72 3.88 14.00
C ALA A 127 14.40 3.56 13.28
N PHE A 128 14.01 2.29 13.16
CA PHE A 128 12.75 1.87 12.56
C PHE A 128 11.52 2.49 13.22
N VAL A 129 11.51 2.64 14.55
CA VAL A 129 10.36 3.21 15.28
C VAL A 129 10.21 4.73 15.09
N GLU A 130 11.20 5.40 14.50
CA GLU A 130 11.17 6.85 14.33
C GLU A 130 10.15 7.30 13.26
N ASP A 131 9.99 6.55 12.16
CA ASP A 131 9.04 6.88 11.07
C ASP A 131 7.87 5.87 11.01
N PRO A 132 6.66 6.25 11.48
CA PRO A 132 5.49 5.38 11.45
C PRO A 132 5.09 4.92 10.04
N LEU A 133 5.52 5.60 8.98
CA LEU A 133 5.24 5.17 7.60
C LEU A 133 5.90 3.81 7.28
N ARG A 134 6.94 3.41 8.02
CA ARG A 134 7.61 2.11 7.79
C ARG A 134 6.67 0.92 7.98
N VAL A 135 5.65 1.03 8.83
CA VAL A 135 4.60 0.00 8.96
C VAL A 135 3.91 -0.25 7.61
N LEU A 136 3.50 0.82 6.94
CA LEU A 136 2.85 0.77 5.64
C LEU A 136 3.79 0.28 4.52
N ARG A 137 5.05 0.73 4.56
CA ARG A 137 6.08 0.29 3.59
C ARG A 137 6.38 -1.20 3.71
N VAL A 138 6.52 -1.73 4.93
CA VAL A 138 6.73 -3.16 5.16
C VAL A 138 5.52 -3.97 4.69
N ALA A 139 4.30 -3.53 5.01
CA ALA A 139 3.08 -4.17 4.51
C ALA A 139 3.01 -4.17 2.97
N ARG A 140 3.40 -3.06 2.32
CA ARG A 140 3.51 -2.98 0.85
C ARG A 140 4.54 -3.95 0.30
N PHE A 141 5.73 -4.02 0.90
CA PHE A 141 6.78 -4.96 0.47
C PHE A 141 6.37 -6.42 0.66
N ALA A 142 5.62 -6.72 1.72
CA ALA A 142 5.01 -8.04 1.90
C ALA A 142 4.05 -8.35 0.75
N ALA A 143 3.15 -7.44 0.39
CA ALA A 143 2.27 -7.62 -0.78
C ALA A 143 3.01 -7.74 -2.13
N ARG A 144 4.12 -7.00 -2.29
CA ARG A 144 4.97 -7.07 -3.47
C ARG A 144 5.64 -8.42 -3.63
N TYR A 145 6.20 -8.98 -2.55
CA TYR A 145 7.07 -10.16 -2.61
C TYR A 145 6.44 -11.45 -2.07
N HIS A 146 5.19 -11.42 -1.62
CA HIS A 146 4.49 -12.60 -1.11
C HIS A 146 4.52 -13.77 -2.09
N HIS A 147 4.24 -13.53 -3.37
CA HIS A 147 4.29 -14.54 -4.42
C HIS A 147 5.68 -15.17 -4.64
N LEU A 148 6.75 -14.55 -4.16
CA LEU A 148 8.10 -15.10 -4.18
C LEU A 148 8.43 -15.90 -2.91
N GLY A 149 7.54 -15.92 -1.92
CA GLY A 149 7.69 -16.61 -0.64
C GLY A 149 8.29 -15.75 0.47
N PHE A 150 8.22 -14.41 0.37
CA PHE A 150 8.71 -13.54 1.43
C PHE A 150 7.82 -13.55 2.67
N THR A 151 8.45 -13.48 3.84
CA THR A 151 7.80 -13.37 5.15
C THR A 151 8.41 -12.21 5.94
N ILE A 152 7.68 -11.68 6.92
CA ILE A 152 8.18 -10.62 7.81
C ILE A 152 8.88 -11.27 9.01
N ALA A 153 10.06 -10.76 9.36
CA ALA A 153 10.77 -11.23 10.55
C ALA A 153 9.92 -10.98 11.82
N PRO A 154 9.81 -11.94 12.76
CA PRO A 154 8.96 -11.79 13.95
C PRO A 154 9.23 -10.52 14.77
N GLU A 155 10.50 -10.14 14.94
CA GLU A 155 10.90 -8.92 15.63
C GLU A 155 10.47 -7.65 14.89
N THR A 156 10.40 -7.69 13.56
CA THR A 156 9.94 -6.55 12.75
C THR A 156 8.44 -6.38 12.89
N LEU A 157 7.69 -7.49 12.91
CA LEU A 157 6.25 -7.46 13.14
C LEU A 157 5.92 -6.94 14.56
N ALA A 158 6.71 -7.33 15.56
CA ALA A 158 6.58 -6.84 16.93
C ALA A 158 6.80 -5.31 17.01
N LEU A 159 7.84 -4.78 16.36
CA LEU A 159 8.07 -3.33 16.28
C LEU A 159 6.93 -2.60 15.55
N MET A 160 6.40 -3.19 14.47
CA MET A 160 5.24 -2.62 13.78
C MET A 160 4.01 -2.51 14.69
N ALA A 161 3.78 -3.51 15.55
CA ALA A 161 2.69 -3.49 16.52
C ALA A 161 2.93 -2.44 17.63
N GLU A 162 4.17 -2.27 18.08
CA GLU A 162 4.53 -1.20 19.03
C GLU A 162 4.23 0.18 18.45
N ILE A 163 4.64 0.43 17.20
CA ILE A 163 4.35 1.68 16.49
C ILE A 163 2.83 1.89 16.36
N ALA A 164 2.07 0.86 16.01
CA ALA A 164 0.61 0.96 15.90
C ALA A 164 -0.05 1.30 17.25
N ALA A 165 0.44 0.73 18.36
CA ALA A 165 -0.05 0.99 19.70
C ALA A 165 0.37 2.36 20.27
N SER A 166 1.46 2.95 19.77
CA SER A 166 2.03 4.22 20.28
C SER A 166 1.20 5.47 19.99
N GLY A 167 0.26 5.41 19.04
CA GLY A 167 -0.49 6.59 18.57
C GLY A 167 0.20 7.38 17.44
N GLU A 168 1.37 6.95 16.98
CA GLU A 168 2.12 7.64 15.93
C GLU A 168 1.49 7.50 14.53
N LEU A 169 0.75 6.42 14.26
CA LEU A 169 0.06 6.22 12.97
C LEU A 169 -1.00 7.30 12.69
N GLN A 170 -1.68 7.82 13.72
CA GLN A 170 -2.69 8.88 13.61
C GLN A 170 -2.08 10.22 13.17
N HIS A 171 -0.78 10.39 13.33
CA HIS A 171 -0.05 11.60 12.94
C HIS A 171 0.49 11.53 11.50
N LEU A 172 0.31 10.41 10.79
CA LEU A 172 0.63 10.33 9.36
C LEU A 172 -0.27 11.22 8.53
N THR A 173 0.31 11.91 7.55
CA THR A 173 -0.50 12.67 6.60
C THR A 173 -1.27 11.72 5.69
N PRO A 174 -2.55 12.03 5.36
CA PRO A 174 -3.37 11.20 4.47
C PRO A 174 -2.69 10.83 3.16
N GLU A 175 -1.95 11.76 2.55
CA GLU A 175 -1.27 11.57 1.28
C GLU A 175 -0.17 10.51 1.36
N ARG A 176 0.59 10.46 2.48
CA ARG A 176 1.62 9.44 2.68
C ARG A 176 0.98 8.06 2.86
N VAL A 177 -0.13 7.97 3.60
CA VAL A 177 -0.89 6.72 3.75
C VAL A 177 -1.43 6.26 2.39
N TRP A 178 -2.01 7.19 1.62
CA TRP A 178 -2.59 6.88 0.32
C TRP A 178 -1.55 6.38 -0.68
N VAL A 179 -0.37 7.00 -0.77
CA VAL A 179 0.69 6.57 -1.70
C VAL A 179 1.11 5.12 -1.45
N GLU A 180 1.30 4.73 -0.18
CA GLU A 180 1.65 3.34 0.15
C GLU A 180 0.48 2.38 -0.10
N THR A 181 -0.76 2.81 0.19
CA THR A 181 -1.98 2.03 -0.07
C THR A 181 -2.17 1.77 -1.56
N ASP A 182 -2.06 2.81 -2.38
CA ASP A 182 -2.22 2.74 -3.82
C ASP A 182 -1.19 1.79 -4.45
N ARG A 183 0.08 1.93 -4.05
CA ARG A 183 1.14 1.04 -4.49
C ARG A 183 0.88 -0.40 -4.07
N ALA A 184 0.52 -0.64 -2.81
CA ALA A 184 0.22 -1.99 -2.30
C ALA A 184 -0.96 -2.64 -3.04
N LEU A 185 -2.01 -1.86 -3.34
CA LEU A 185 -3.13 -2.33 -4.16
C LEU A 185 -2.71 -2.64 -5.60
N GLY A 186 -1.64 -2.02 -6.12
CA GLY A 186 -1.07 -2.32 -7.43
C GLY A 186 -0.19 -3.58 -7.48
N GLU A 187 0.20 -4.14 -6.34
CA GLU A 187 1.10 -5.31 -6.27
C GLU A 187 0.39 -6.63 -6.60
N GLN A 188 1.14 -7.74 -6.74
CA GLN A 188 0.57 -9.04 -7.11
C GLN A 188 -0.30 -9.68 -6.02
N SER A 189 -0.01 -9.41 -4.74
CA SER A 189 -0.72 -10.00 -3.60
C SER A 189 -1.27 -8.92 -2.66
N PRO A 190 -2.24 -8.10 -3.11
CA PRO A 190 -2.76 -6.97 -2.33
C PRO A 190 -3.47 -7.42 -1.04
N ARG A 191 -3.97 -8.67 -0.95
CA ARG A 191 -4.50 -9.23 0.32
C ARG A 191 -3.49 -9.16 1.46
N THR A 192 -2.21 -9.39 1.16
CA THR A 192 -1.14 -9.50 2.16
C THR A 192 -0.91 -8.16 2.85
N TYR A 193 -1.13 -7.06 2.13
CA TYR A 193 -1.07 -5.73 2.72
C TYR A 193 -2.11 -5.56 3.85
N ILE A 194 -3.36 -5.97 3.62
CA ILE A 194 -4.43 -5.90 4.61
C ILE A 194 -4.16 -6.86 5.78
N GLU A 195 -3.73 -8.08 5.48
CA GLU A 195 -3.40 -9.09 6.49
C GLU A 195 -2.27 -8.61 7.41
N VAL A 196 -1.18 -8.06 6.86
CA VAL A 196 -0.06 -7.56 7.64
C VAL A 196 -0.48 -6.38 8.52
N LEU A 197 -1.24 -5.41 7.97
CA LEU A 197 -1.76 -4.31 8.77
C LEU A 197 -2.66 -4.80 9.91
N ARG A 198 -3.42 -5.88 9.70
CA ARG A 198 -4.26 -6.49 10.73
C ARG A 198 -3.42 -7.23 11.79
N GLN A 199 -2.37 -7.95 11.36
CA GLN A 199 -1.46 -8.69 12.25
C GLN A 199 -0.73 -7.78 13.25
N CYS A 200 -0.44 -6.54 12.87
CA CYS A 200 0.19 -5.55 13.75
C CYS A 200 -0.78 -4.50 14.31
N ASP A 201 -2.10 -4.75 14.26
CA ASP A 201 -3.16 -3.84 14.72
C ASP A 201 -3.23 -2.45 14.04
N ALA A 202 -2.39 -2.19 13.03
CA ALA A 202 -2.41 -0.95 12.26
C ALA A 202 -3.69 -0.77 11.43
N LEU A 203 -4.34 -1.86 11.02
CA LEU A 203 -5.58 -1.82 10.23
C LEU A 203 -6.70 -1.07 10.99
N LYS A 204 -6.82 -1.31 12.31
CA LYS A 204 -7.79 -0.66 13.20
C LYS A 204 -7.64 0.87 13.22
N VAL A 205 -6.43 1.36 13.03
CA VAL A 205 -6.12 2.79 13.06
C VAL A 205 -6.33 3.43 11.69
N LEU A 206 -5.83 2.77 10.63
CA LEU A 206 -5.77 3.35 9.29
C LEU A 206 -7.06 3.12 8.48
N PHE A 207 -7.65 1.94 8.61
CA PHE A 207 -8.86 1.49 7.91
C PHE A 207 -9.85 0.82 8.88
N PRO A 208 -10.31 1.51 9.95
CA PRO A 208 -11.25 0.95 10.92
C PRO A 208 -12.50 0.36 10.27
N GLU A 209 -12.98 0.92 9.16
CA GLU A 209 -14.16 0.41 8.45
C GLU A 209 -13.90 -0.97 7.82
N VAL A 210 -12.66 -1.24 7.38
CA VAL A 210 -12.25 -2.55 6.84
C VAL A 210 -12.03 -3.53 7.99
N ASP A 211 -11.39 -3.11 9.08
CA ASP A 211 -11.19 -3.96 10.27
C ASP A 211 -12.51 -4.47 10.84
N GLN A 212 -13.54 -3.61 10.86
CA GLN A 212 -14.89 -3.95 11.33
C GLN A 212 -15.60 -5.04 10.52
N LEU A 213 -15.10 -5.43 9.35
CA LEU A 213 -15.68 -6.54 8.58
C LEU A 213 -15.28 -7.90 9.13
N PHE A 214 -14.12 -8.00 9.78
CA PHE A 214 -13.65 -9.27 10.31
C PHE A 214 -14.48 -9.70 11.52
N GLY A 215 -14.93 -10.95 11.52
CA GLY A 215 -15.83 -11.51 12.52
C GLY A 215 -17.32 -11.26 12.24
N VAL A 216 -17.68 -10.48 11.21
CA VAL A 216 -19.08 -10.21 10.87
C VAL A 216 -19.66 -11.37 10.06
N PRO A 217 -20.67 -12.09 10.59
CA PRO A 217 -21.17 -13.31 9.96
C PRO A 217 -22.11 -13.00 8.79
N GLN A 218 -21.94 -13.76 7.72
CA GLN A 218 -22.75 -13.78 6.52
C GLN A 218 -23.50 -15.12 6.41
N ARG A 219 -24.46 -15.17 5.50
CA ARG A 219 -25.19 -16.42 5.26
C ARG A 219 -24.34 -17.42 4.46
N ALA A 220 -24.15 -18.60 5.03
CA ALA A 220 -23.34 -19.68 4.45
C ALA A 220 -23.83 -20.19 3.08
N ASP A 221 -25.11 -19.99 2.74
CA ASP A 221 -25.66 -20.39 1.43
C ASP A 221 -25.14 -19.53 0.27
N PHE A 222 -24.62 -18.33 0.56
CA PHE A 222 -24.01 -17.45 -0.43
C PHE A 222 -22.52 -17.18 -0.17
N HIS A 223 -22.09 -17.31 1.09
CA HIS A 223 -20.76 -16.99 1.59
C HIS A 223 -20.27 -18.16 2.47
N PRO A 224 -19.77 -19.26 1.89
CA PRO A 224 -19.39 -20.44 2.66
C PRO A 224 -18.27 -20.18 3.67
N GLU A 225 -17.45 -19.15 3.44
CA GLU A 225 -16.44 -18.63 4.37
C GLU A 225 -17.04 -17.98 5.64
N VAL A 226 -18.33 -17.61 5.61
CA VAL A 226 -19.13 -16.95 6.66
C VAL A 226 -18.62 -15.56 7.07
N ASP A 227 -17.32 -15.33 7.17
CA ASP A 227 -16.73 -14.09 7.65
C ASP A 227 -16.64 -13.04 6.53
N THR A 228 -17.19 -11.84 6.78
CA THR A 228 -17.20 -10.75 5.80
C THR A 228 -15.79 -10.22 5.47
N GLY A 229 -14.89 -10.19 6.44
CA GLY A 229 -13.51 -9.79 6.21
C GLY A 229 -12.76 -10.82 5.35
N ILE A 230 -12.99 -12.12 5.58
CA ILE A 230 -12.42 -13.18 4.72
C ILE A 230 -12.96 -13.07 3.30
N HIS A 231 -14.28 -12.88 3.12
CA HIS A 231 -14.90 -12.63 1.81
C HIS A 231 -14.22 -11.49 1.06
N VAL A 232 -14.00 -10.35 1.72
CA VAL A 232 -13.35 -9.19 1.08
C VAL A 232 -11.90 -9.49 0.68
N LEU A 233 -11.14 -10.27 1.46
CA LEU A 233 -9.80 -10.70 1.07
C LEU A 233 -9.82 -11.64 -0.15
N MET A 234 -10.76 -12.58 -0.20
CA MET A 234 -10.92 -13.49 -1.35
C MET A 234 -11.35 -12.74 -2.62
N ALA A 235 -12.27 -11.78 -2.50
CA ALA A 235 -12.65 -10.91 -3.60
C ALA A 235 -11.48 -10.04 -4.07
N LEU A 236 -10.62 -9.56 -3.15
CA LEU A 236 -9.44 -8.78 -3.49
C LEU A 236 -8.41 -9.60 -4.28
N ASP A 237 -8.25 -10.89 -4.00
CA ASP A 237 -7.43 -11.80 -4.81
C ASP A 237 -7.97 -11.96 -6.22
N GLN A 238 -9.28 -12.19 -6.34
CA GLN A 238 -9.94 -12.29 -7.65
C GLN A 238 -9.81 -10.99 -8.44
N ALA A 239 -9.93 -9.83 -7.76
CA ALA A 239 -9.69 -8.54 -8.39
C ALA A 239 -8.25 -8.40 -8.89
N ALA A 240 -7.28 -8.97 -8.19
CA ALA A 240 -5.88 -8.96 -8.61
C ALA A 240 -5.61 -9.83 -9.84
N ILE A 241 -6.33 -10.94 -9.98
CA ILE A 241 -6.29 -11.83 -11.15
C ILE A 241 -6.96 -11.18 -12.37
N LEU A 242 -8.13 -10.58 -12.17
CA LEU A 242 -8.98 -10.04 -13.24
C LEU A 242 -8.52 -8.68 -13.77
N ASP A 243 -7.89 -7.85 -12.94
CA ASP A 243 -7.47 -6.49 -13.31
C ASP A 243 -6.16 -6.07 -12.61
N LYS A 244 -5.38 -5.24 -13.31
CA LYS A 244 -4.17 -4.59 -12.78
C LYS A 244 -4.44 -3.18 -12.26
N ASP A 245 -5.63 -2.64 -12.47
CA ASP A 245 -5.99 -1.30 -12.02
C ASP A 245 -6.18 -1.26 -10.49
N PRO A 246 -5.33 -0.55 -9.73
CA PRO A 246 -5.48 -0.41 -8.28
C PRO A 246 -6.82 0.26 -7.90
N ALA A 247 -7.45 1.04 -8.79
CA ALA A 247 -8.77 1.60 -8.53
C ALA A 247 -9.87 0.52 -8.42
N ALA A 248 -9.79 -0.53 -9.24
CA ALA A 248 -10.73 -1.65 -9.17
C ALA A 248 -10.53 -2.44 -7.86
N ARG A 249 -9.29 -2.70 -7.48
CA ARG A 249 -8.94 -3.41 -6.25
C ARG A 249 -9.33 -2.63 -4.99
N PHE A 250 -9.15 -1.30 -5.01
CA PHE A 250 -9.70 -0.43 -3.96
C PHE A 250 -11.22 -0.52 -3.87
N ALA A 251 -11.91 -0.45 -5.02
CA ALA A 251 -13.37 -0.54 -5.05
C ALA A 251 -13.89 -1.87 -4.50
N VAL A 252 -13.21 -2.97 -4.78
CA VAL A 252 -13.52 -4.30 -4.22
C VAL A 252 -13.22 -4.37 -2.72
N LEU A 253 -12.09 -3.82 -2.25
CA LEU A 253 -11.75 -3.77 -0.82
C LEU A 253 -12.85 -3.08 0.02
N VAL A 254 -13.53 -2.09 -0.55
CA VAL A 254 -14.48 -1.24 0.19
C VAL A 254 -15.95 -1.44 -0.19
N HIS A 255 -16.27 -2.39 -1.07
CA HIS A 255 -17.65 -2.54 -1.58
C HIS A 255 -18.67 -2.91 -0.50
N ASP A 256 -18.19 -3.56 0.56
CA ASP A 256 -19.01 -4.18 1.60
C ASP A 256 -18.88 -3.50 2.98
N LEU A 257 -18.26 -2.31 3.07
CA LEU A 257 -18.06 -1.62 4.36
C LEU A 257 -19.35 -1.47 5.18
N GLY A 258 -20.50 -1.34 4.51
CA GLY A 258 -21.80 -1.25 5.18
C GLY A 258 -22.22 -2.49 5.97
N LYS A 259 -21.61 -3.66 5.70
CA LYS A 259 -21.84 -4.90 6.47
C LYS A 259 -21.26 -4.80 7.87
N GLY A 260 -20.12 -4.12 8.04
CA GLY A 260 -19.43 -3.93 9.32
C GLY A 260 -20.25 -3.22 10.40
N ILE A 261 -21.24 -2.42 9.99
CA ILE A 261 -22.14 -1.69 10.89
C ILE A 261 -23.58 -2.21 10.83
N THR A 262 -23.78 -3.46 10.41
CA THR A 262 -25.12 -4.06 10.35
C THR A 262 -25.67 -4.29 11.77
N PRO A 263 -26.88 -3.79 12.09
CA PRO A 263 -27.51 -4.07 13.39
C PRO A 263 -27.71 -5.57 13.64
N GLU A 264 -27.61 -6.00 14.89
CA GLU A 264 -27.71 -7.41 15.29
C GLU A 264 -29.03 -8.07 14.85
N ASP A 265 -30.15 -7.33 14.91
CA ASP A 265 -31.48 -7.78 14.49
C ASP A 265 -31.62 -7.96 12.97
N VAL A 266 -30.67 -7.44 12.19
CA VAL A 266 -30.61 -7.55 10.73
C VAL A 266 -29.61 -8.63 10.28
N LEU A 267 -28.71 -9.08 11.17
CA LEU A 267 -27.74 -10.13 10.84
C LEU A 267 -28.42 -11.48 10.58
N PRO A 268 -27.83 -12.34 9.71
CA PRO A 268 -26.71 -12.09 8.80
C PRO A 268 -27.17 -11.64 7.39
N LYS A 269 -28.35 -11.02 7.27
CA LYS A 269 -28.94 -10.66 5.96
C LYS A 269 -28.39 -9.35 5.38
N HIS A 270 -27.84 -8.48 6.23
CA HIS A 270 -27.24 -7.20 5.84
C HIS A 270 -28.13 -6.33 4.95
N SER A 271 -29.44 -6.30 5.19
CA SER A 271 -30.37 -5.54 4.35
C SER A 271 -30.01 -4.04 4.35
N GLY A 272 -29.87 -3.45 3.16
CA GLY A 272 -29.54 -2.04 2.96
C GLY A 272 -28.09 -1.66 3.26
N HIS A 273 -27.16 -2.62 3.31
CA HIS A 273 -25.74 -2.32 3.53
C HIS A 273 -25.13 -1.50 2.39
N GLU A 274 -25.67 -1.60 1.17
CA GLU A 274 -25.17 -0.88 0.00
C GLU A 274 -25.23 0.64 0.19
N GLU A 275 -26.33 1.20 0.70
CA GLU A 275 -26.43 2.65 0.92
C GLU A 275 -25.72 3.11 2.19
N ARG A 276 -25.69 2.27 3.25
CA ARG A 276 -24.85 2.54 4.43
C ARG A 276 -23.37 2.58 4.06
N GLY A 277 -22.94 1.62 3.24
CA GLY A 277 -21.57 1.50 2.75
C GLY A 277 -21.12 2.73 1.97
N VAL A 278 -21.99 3.33 1.14
CA VAL A 278 -21.61 4.54 0.38
C VAL A 278 -21.18 5.68 1.28
N GLN A 279 -21.81 5.88 2.45
CA GLN A 279 -21.40 6.94 3.38
C GLN A 279 -20.02 6.64 3.99
N LEU A 280 -19.77 5.38 4.36
CA LEU A 280 -18.47 4.92 4.88
C LEU A 280 -17.36 5.09 3.84
N VAL A 281 -17.60 4.70 2.59
CA VAL A 281 -16.65 4.83 1.49
C VAL A 281 -16.30 6.30 1.24
N ASN A 282 -17.28 7.21 1.22
CA ASN A 282 -17.00 8.64 1.05
C ASN A 282 -16.16 9.19 2.22
N THR A 283 -16.53 8.84 3.46
CA THR A 283 -15.79 9.26 4.66
C THR A 283 -14.34 8.76 4.64
N LEU A 284 -14.13 7.50 4.27
CA LEU A 284 -12.81 6.90 4.10
C LEU A 284 -12.01 7.63 3.00
N CYS A 285 -12.63 7.89 1.84
CA CYS A 285 -11.98 8.61 0.74
C CYS A 285 -11.63 10.05 1.12
N ASP A 286 -12.44 10.73 1.93
CA ASP A 286 -12.14 12.08 2.44
C ASP A 286 -10.99 12.06 3.44
N ARG A 287 -10.97 11.06 4.34
CA ARG A 287 -9.90 10.88 5.34
C ARG A 287 -8.55 10.58 4.68
N LEU A 288 -8.54 9.69 3.68
CA LEU A 288 -7.32 9.28 2.97
C LEU A 288 -6.93 10.20 1.80
N LYS A 289 -7.76 11.19 1.47
CA LYS A 289 -7.59 12.02 0.26
C LYS A 289 -7.47 11.16 -1.02
N ALA A 290 -8.23 10.07 -1.08
CA ALA A 290 -8.25 9.18 -2.23
C ALA A 290 -8.67 9.95 -3.50
N PRO A 291 -7.95 9.81 -4.65
CA PRO A 291 -8.29 10.50 -5.88
C PRO A 291 -9.69 10.15 -6.37
N ASN A 292 -10.33 11.10 -7.06
CA ASN A 292 -11.72 10.97 -7.52
C ASN A 292 -11.96 9.71 -8.36
N ARG A 293 -10.98 9.23 -9.16
CA ARG A 293 -11.14 8.00 -9.94
C ARG A 293 -11.42 6.77 -9.08
N TYR A 294 -10.78 6.68 -7.90
CA TYR A 294 -10.98 5.59 -6.94
C TYR A 294 -12.33 5.74 -6.27
N ARG A 295 -12.63 6.95 -5.77
CA ARG A 295 -13.89 7.26 -5.09
C ARG A 295 -15.10 6.97 -5.97
N GLU A 296 -15.10 7.43 -7.22
CA GLU A 296 -16.23 7.24 -8.12
C GLU A 296 -16.51 5.77 -8.41
N LEU A 297 -15.45 4.98 -8.66
CA LEU A 297 -15.59 3.54 -8.89
C LEU A 297 -16.03 2.82 -7.61
N ALA A 298 -15.40 3.08 -6.47
CA ALA A 298 -15.74 2.50 -5.18
C ALA A 298 -17.20 2.77 -4.79
N VAL A 299 -17.67 4.02 -4.92
CA VAL A 299 -19.07 4.38 -4.65
C VAL A 299 -20.03 3.67 -5.61
N GLY A 300 -19.67 3.56 -6.90
CA GLY A 300 -20.45 2.85 -7.90
C GLY A 300 -20.60 1.36 -7.58
N VAL A 301 -19.48 0.68 -7.27
CA VAL A 301 -19.46 -0.74 -6.90
C VAL A 301 -20.23 -0.97 -5.61
N THR A 302 -19.93 -0.23 -4.55
CA THR A 302 -20.63 -0.32 -3.26
C THR A 302 -22.15 -0.22 -3.41
N ARG A 303 -22.63 0.77 -4.16
CA ARG A 303 -24.07 1.00 -4.33
C ARG A 303 -24.77 -0.04 -5.21
N TYR A 304 -24.10 -0.52 -6.26
CA TYR A 304 -24.78 -1.23 -7.35
C TYR A 304 -24.35 -2.68 -7.56
N HIS A 305 -23.34 -3.21 -6.84
CA HIS A 305 -22.85 -4.57 -7.06
C HIS A 305 -23.97 -5.64 -6.96
N LEU A 306 -24.87 -5.54 -5.98
CA LEU A 306 -26.02 -6.45 -5.85
C LEU A 306 -26.98 -6.41 -7.05
N LEU A 307 -27.11 -5.25 -7.71
CA LEU A 307 -27.91 -5.13 -8.92
C LEU A 307 -27.21 -5.82 -10.09
N SER A 308 -25.87 -5.73 -10.17
CA SER A 308 -25.08 -6.45 -11.17
C SER A 308 -25.32 -7.96 -11.11
N HIS A 309 -25.29 -8.54 -9.91
CA HIS A 309 -25.55 -9.98 -9.68
C HIS A 309 -26.96 -10.43 -10.08
N LYS A 310 -27.90 -9.48 -10.17
CA LYS A 310 -29.31 -9.73 -10.53
C LYS A 310 -29.64 -9.28 -11.94
N ALA A 311 -28.65 -8.83 -12.73
CA ALA A 311 -28.85 -8.17 -14.02
C ALA A 311 -29.83 -8.88 -14.96
N PRO A 312 -29.80 -10.23 -15.14
CA PRO A 312 -30.75 -10.94 -16.01
C PRO A 312 -32.22 -10.78 -15.62
N TYR A 313 -32.50 -10.44 -14.36
CA TYR A 313 -33.85 -10.34 -13.79
C TYR A 313 -34.29 -8.89 -13.55
N LEU A 314 -33.45 -7.90 -13.89
CA LEU A 314 -33.77 -6.49 -13.67
C LEU A 314 -34.68 -5.92 -14.74
N ARG A 315 -35.61 -5.06 -14.31
CA ARG A 315 -36.41 -4.24 -15.24
C ARG A 315 -35.51 -3.25 -16.01
N PRO A 316 -35.78 -2.93 -17.29
CA PRO A 316 -34.98 -2.00 -18.08
C PRO A 316 -34.72 -0.65 -17.41
N VAL A 317 -35.70 -0.09 -16.69
CA VAL A 317 -35.55 1.17 -15.95
C VAL A 317 -34.49 1.08 -14.83
N THR A 318 -34.33 -0.10 -14.23
CA THR A 318 -33.35 -0.35 -13.16
C THR A 318 -31.95 -0.47 -13.75
N ILE A 319 -31.82 -1.17 -14.88
CA ILE A 319 -30.57 -1.24 -15.65
C ILE A 319 -30.14 0.17 -16.08
N LEU A 320 -31.05 0.99 -16.60
CA LEU A 320 -30.76 2.37 -16.97
C LEU A 320 -30.33 3.21 -15.76
N LYS A 321 -30.94 3.02 -14.59
CA LYS A 321 -30.53 3.68 -13.34
C LYS A 321 -29.10 3.29 -12.94
N LEU A 322 -28.75 2.00 -13.01
CA LEU A 322 -27.39 1.52 -12.78
C LEU A 322 -26.41 2.16 -13.75
N LEU A 323 -26.67 2.09 -15.06
CA LEU A 323 -25.78 2.64 -16.10
C LEU A 323 -25.56 4.15 -15.96
N LYS A 324 -26.61 4.89 -15.56
CA LYS A 324 -26.49 6.32 -15.23
C LYS A 324 -25.67 6.53 -13.96
N GLY A 325 -25.94 5.74 -12.90
CA GLY A 325 -25.31 5.86 -11.60
C GLY A 325 -23.80 5.61 -11.63
N ILE A 326 -23.34 4.64 -12.43
CA ILE A 326 -21.91 4.37 -12.62
C ILE A 326 -21.27 5.26 -13.71
N GLY A 327 -22.05 6.12 -14.38
CA GLY A 327 -21.56 6.99 -15.45
C GLY A 327 -21.22 6.30 -16.77
N ALA A 328 -21.64 5.04 -16.96
CA ALA A 328 -21.32 4.24 -18.15
C ALA A 328 -21.87 4.83 -19.45
N LEU A 329 -22.99 5.56 -19.39
CA LEU A 329 -23.57 6.21 -20.59
C LEU A 329 -22.70 7.34 -21.16
N ARG A 330 -21.83 7.94 -20.33
CA ARG A 330 -20.91 9.01 -20.75
C ARG A 330 -19.52 8.46 -21.06
N GLN A 331 -19.08 7.47 -20.29
CA GLN A 331 -17.77 6.83 -20.42
C GLN A 331 -17.96 5.31 -20.42
N PRO A 332 -18.08 4.69 -21.60
CA PRO A 332 -18.36 3.25 -21.72
C PRO A 332 -17.38 2.35 -20.97
N GLY A 333 -16.11 2.75 -20.84
CA GLY A 333 -15.09 2.01 -20.08
C GLY A 333 -15.44 1.80 -18.60
N LYS A 334 -16.25 2.68 -17.99
CA LYS A 334 -16.70 2.52 -16.59
C LYS A 334 -17.55 1.28 -16.37
N LEU A 335 -18.32 0.85 -17.39
CA LEU A 335 -19.11 -0.38 -17.28
C LEU A 335 -18.21 -1.61 -17.17
N ALA A 336 -17.17 -1.69 -17.99
CA ALA A 336 -16.23 -2.81 -17.94
C ALA A 336 -15.48 -2.88 -16.60
N GLN A 337 -15.00 -1.74 -16.09
CA GLN A 337 -14.37 -1.67 -14.76
C GLN A 337 -15.34 -2.09 -13.65
N PHE A 338 -16.57 -1.60 -13.67
CA PHE A 338 -17.60 -1.97 -12.69
C PHE A 338 -17.94 -3.47 -12.74
N ILE A 339 -18.11 -4.05 -13.93
CA ILE A 339 -18.40 -5.48 -14.10
C ILE A 339 -17.24 -6.32 -13.56
N ARG A 340 -15.99 -5.97 -13.86
CA ARG A 340 -14.82 -6.70 -13.32
C ARG A 340 -14.77 -6.69 -11.80
N CYS A 341 -15.14 -5.57 -11.16
CA CYS A 341 -15.24 -5.51 -9.69
C CYS A 341 -16.35 -6.43 -9.16
N CYS A 342 -17.51 -6.46 -9.84
CA CYS A 342 -18.61 -7.35 -9.45
C CYS A 342 -18.26 -8.82 -9.70
N GLU A 343 -17.53 -9.13 -10.76
CA GLU A 343 -17.04 -10.48 -11.04
C GLU A 343 -16.05 -10.94 -9.97
N ALA A 344 -15.15 -10.06 -9.52
CA ALA A 344 -14.27 -10.34 -8.39
C ALA A 344 -15.03 -10.64 -7.09
N ASP A 345 -16.08 -9.87 -6.77
CA ASP A 345 -16.96 -10.15 -5.62
C ASP A 345 -17.75 -11.47 -5.77
N ALA A 346 -18.21 -11.79 -6.98
CA ALA A 346 -18.92 -13.04 -7.22
C ALA A 346 -18.00 -14.28 -7.08
N ARG A 347 -16.77 -14.19 -7.59
CA ARG A 347 -15.76 -15.27 -7.53
C ARG A 347 -15.00 -15.31 -6.21
N GLY A 348 -15.02 -14.23 -5.45
CA GLY A 348 -14.31 -14.07 -4.18
C GLY A 348 -14.91 -14.83 -3.02
N ARG A 349 -15.36 -16.07 -3.24
CA ARG A 349 -16.11 -16.89 -2.28
C ARG A 349 -15.59 -18.31 -2.32
N LEU A 350 -15.60 -18.97 -1.17
CA LEU A 350 -15.03 -20.31 -1.05
C LEU A 350 -15.77 -21.31 -1.94
N GLY A 351 -15.05 -21.91 -2.89
CA GLY A 351 -15.58 -22.89 -3.86
C GLY A 351 -16.22 -22.28 -5.11
N PHE A 352 -16.08 -20.97 -5.33
CA PHE A 352 -16.61 -20.24 -6.49
C PHE A 352 -15.51 -19.44 -7.23
N GLU A 353 -14.24 -19.81 -7.04
CA GLU A 353 -13.10 -19.05 -7.53
C GLU A 353 -12.91 -19.10 -9.07
N ASP A 354 -13.52 -20.07 -9.75
CA ASP A 354 -13.36 -20.37 -11.18
C ASP A 354 -14.32 -19.65 -12.13
#